data_AF-A0A532USW3-F1
#
_entry.id   AF-A0A532USW3-F1
#
_cell.length_a   1.000
_cell.length_b   1.000
_cell.length_c   1.000
_cell.angle_alpha   90.00
_cell.angle_beta   90.00
_cell.angle_gamma   90.00
#
_symmetry.space_group_name_H-M   'P 1'
#
loop_
_entity.id
_entity.type
_entity.pdbx_description
1 polymer ?
#
loop_
_entity_poly.entity_id
_entity_poly.type
_entity_poly.pdbx_seq_one_letter_code
_entity_poly.pdbx_strand_id
1 'polypeptide(L)'
;MKKWSTLAVTALAFLTTTATVFACVPTDGLVAYYPFNGNANDESGNGHDGTVYGATLTTDRFGVPCSAYSFDGIDDYISVDYMAAFQLPVFTVSAWVRPAVDVSDPTSTSVISVVTRGEDFATDRASFLLIVAPSTSTLANGVTVLYEDYYDREQYYDTNIYPQVGQWTHLVASRDADGVLSIYSDGFLIGQWLTTPDPASNSYQDLLIGAYWFVPTPATAYIANFFSGAIDDVLIYNRALSPGDITGPAIVPVDIDPDPLYMDSKGQWITCYIEPPEGCNVSEIDVDSVLMEGLLEVQHSFVEGDVLMVKFDRQDLIAYIEVVLGIAPPDDVTLMVTGRLADGLLFEGTDVIGILDEE
;
A
#
# COMPACT_ATOMS: atom_id res chain seq x y z
N MET A 1 -36.77 -35.38 -42.88
CA MET A 1 -36.57 -33.95 -42.56
C MET A 1 -36.87 -33.75 -41.08
N LYS A 2 -35.85 -33.79 -40.20
CA LYS A 2 -35.97 -33.50 -38.77
C LYS A 2 -35.63 -32.02 -38.56
N LYS A 3 -36.56 -31.23 -38.04
CA LYS A 3 -36.32 -29.83 -37.65
C LYS A 3 -35.56 -29.82 -36.32
N TRP A 4 -34.45 -29.08 -36.26
CA TRP A 4 -33.75 -28.80 -35.01
C TRP A 4 -34.24 -27.43 -34.53
N SER A 5 -34.73 -27.36 -33.29
CA SER A 5 -35.11 -26.13 -32.61
C SER A 5 -33.87 -25.56 -31.91
N THR A 6 -33.50 -24.33 -32.27
CA THR A 6 -32.43 -23.57 -31.63
C THR A 6 -32.87 -23.16 -30.22
N LEU A 7 -32.17 -23.64 -29.18
CA LEU A 7 -32.29 -23.11 -27.82
C LEU A 7 -31.54 -21.77 -27.77
N ALA A 8 -32.22 -20.72 -27.35
CA ALA A 8 -31.61 -19.44 -27.02
C ALA A 8 -30.93 -19.57 -25.65
N VAL A 9 -29.61 -19.39 -25.60
CA VAL A 9 -28.86 -19.22 -24.36
C VAL A 9 -28.98 -17.75 -23.98
N THR A 10 -29.80 -17.43 -22.99
CA THR A 10 -29.77 -16.13 -22.32
C THR A 10 -28.56 -16.09 -21.41
N ALA A 11 -27.56 -15.28 -21.76
CA ALA A 11 -26.44 -14.97 -20.90
C ALA A 11 -26.94 -14.13 -19.71
N LEU A 12 -26.86 -14.70 -18.51
CA LEU A 12 -27.08 -13.98 -17.26
C LEU A 12 -25.80 -13.17 -17.00
N ALA A 13 -25.90 -11.85 -17.02
CA ALA A 13 -24.80 -10.98 -16.64
C ALA A 13 -24.69 -10.98 -15.12
N PHE A 14 -23.65 -11.62 -14.58
CA PHE A 14 -23.27 -11.46 -13.18
C PHE A 14 -22.68 -10.06 -13.00
N LEU A 15 -23.36 -9.21 -12.22
CA LEU A 15 -22.74 -8.00 -11.68
C LEU A 15 -21.79 -8.46 -10.58
N THR A 16 -20.49 -8.54 -10.87
CA THR A 16 -19.47 -8.67 -9.83
C THR A 16 -19.30 -7.29 -9.19
N THR A 17 -19.98 -7.03 -8.09
CA THR A 17 -19.58 -5.96 -7.18
C THR A 17 -18.31 -6.40 -6.47
N THR A 18 -17.15 -5.96 -6.94
CA THR A 18 -15.92 -6.08 -6.17
C THR A 18 -16.09 -5.21 -4.93
N ALA A 19 -16.34 -5.82 -3.78
CA ALA A 19 -16.16 -5.14 -2.51
C ALA A 19 -14.66 -4.86 -2.38
N THR A 20 -14.26 -3.60 -2.55
CA THR A 20 -12.90 -3.15 -2.26
C THR A 20 -12.71 -3.20 -0.75
N VAL A 21 -12.05 -4.25 -0.27
CA VAL A 21 -11.55 -4.29 1.11
C VAL A 21 -10.39 -3.30 1.17
N PHE A 22 -10.58 -2.20 1.90
CA PHE A 22 -9.48 -1.30 2.17
C PHE A 22 -8.55 -2.01 3.14
N ALA A 23 -7.34 -2.38 2.68
CA ALA A 23 -6.28 -2.82 3.58
C ALA A 23 -6.13 -1.75 4.67
N CYS A 24 -6.31 -2.15 5.93
CA CYS A 24 -6.15 -1.25 7.06
C CYS A 24 -4.72 -0.72 7.06
N VAL A 25 -4.56 0.61 7.06
CA VAL A 25 -3.25 1.25 7.18
C VAL A 25 -2.59 0.77 8.47
N PRO A 26 -1.44 0.08 8.41
CA PRO A 26 -0.72 -0.30 9.62
C PRO A 26 -0.45 0.94 10.48
N THR A 27 -0.85 0.95 11.74
CA THR A 27 -0.63 2.11 12.62
C THR A 27 0.66 2.00 13.42
N ASP A 28 1.24 0.81 13.53
CA ASP A 28 2.51 0.62 14.23
C ASP A 28 3.63 1.37 13.49
N GLY A 29 4.34 2.21 14.23
CA GLY A 29 5.39 3.08 13.69
C GLY A 29 4.91 4.15 12.70
N LEU A 30 3.60 4.38 12.57
CA LEU A 30 3.06 5.41 11.67
C LEU A 30 3.37 6.82 12.24
N VAL A 31 4.05 7.63 11.44
CA VAL A 31 4.45 9.01 11.79
C VAL A 31 3.48 10.03 11.19
N ALA A 32 3.08 9.83 9.93
CA ALA A 32 2.11 10.69 9.26
C ALA A 32 1.33 9.92 8.18
N TYR A 33 0.07 10.29 7.98
CA TYR A 33 -0.79 9.75 6.93
C TYR A 33 -1.64 10.85 6.31
N TYR A 34 -1.48 11.06 5.01
CA TYR A 34 -2.25 12.03 4.23
C TYR A 34 -3.07 11.30 3.15
N PRO A 35 -4.33 10.92 3.44
CA PRO A 35 -5.24 10.33 2.45
C PRO A 35 -5.85 11.35 1.49
N PHE A 36 -5.58 12.64 1.70
CA PHE A 36 -6.10 13.74 0.90
C PHE A 36 -7.61 13.78 0.66
N ASN A 37 -8.39 13.23 1.61
CA ASN A 37 -9.85 13.24 1.61
C ASN A 37 -10.42 14.64 1.92
N GLY A 38 -10.28 15.54 0.97
CA GLY A 38 -10.82 16.90 0.98
C GLY A 38 -9.92 17.95 1.63
N ASN A 39 -8.76 17.58 2.16
CA ASN A 39 -7.78 18.47 2.79
C ASN A 39 -6.39 17.80 2.85
N ALA A 40 -5.38 18.50 3.36
CA ALA A 40 -4.02 17.97 3.57
C ALA A 40 -3.73 17.67 5.05
N ASN A 41 -4.75 17.33 5.85
CA ASN A 41 -4.58 17.02 7.26
C ASN A 41 -3.89 15.66 7.44
N ASP A 42 -3.20 15.51 8.56
CA ASP A 42 -2.61 14.25 8.99
C ASP A 42 -3.63 13.40 9.75
N GLU A 43 -4.06 12.31 9.11
CA GLU A 43 -5.02 11.33 9.64
C GLU A 43 -4.33 10.20 10.43
N SER A 44 -3.01 10.28 10.67
CA SER A 44 -2.34 9.36 11.59
C SER A 44 -2.68 9.62 13.06
N GLY A 45 -3.19 10.81 13.37
CA GLY A 45 -3.44 11.28 14.73
C GLY A 45 -2.25 11.95 15.42
N ASN A 46 -1.12 12.12 14.73
CA ASN A 46 0.08 12.78 15.27
C ASN A 46 0.09 14.31 15.08
N GLY A 47 -0.87 14.85 14.32
CA GLY A 47 -1.08 16.29 14.16
C GLY A 47 -0.02 16.95 13.28
N HIS A 48 0.47 16.24 12.28
CA HIS A 48 1.47 16.73 11.32
C HIS A 48 0.79 17.33 10.07
N ASP A 49 -0.21 18.19 10.26
CA ASP A 49 -1.04 18.70 9.17
C ASP A 49 -0.23 19.46 8.10
N GLY A 50 -0.57 19.21 6.84
CA GLY A 50 0.03 19.89 5.69
C GLY A 50 -0.66 21.21 5.35
N THR A 51 0.15 22.18 4.94
CA THR A 51 -0.30 23.44 4.32
C THR A 51 -0.16 23.36 2.81
N VAL A 52 -1.26 23.60 2.10
CA VAL A 52 -1.33 23.51 0.63
C VAL A 52 -0.91 24.83 -0.01
N TYR A 53 0.03 24.77 -0.95
CA TYR A 53 0.47 25.90 -1.77
C TYR A 53 0.20 25.57 -3.24
N GLY A 54 -0.84 26.19 -3.81
CA GLY A 54 -1.19 26.08 -5.23
C GLY A 54 -1.92 24.78 -5.63
N ALA A 55 -1.46 23.63 -5.11
CA ALA A 55 -2.02 22.32 -5.44
C ALA A 55 -3.55 22.25 -5.19
N THR A 56 -4.25 21.54 -6.07
CA THR A 56 -5.73 21.50 -6.05
C THR A 56 -6.26 20.09 -5.90
N LEU A 57 -7.36 19.93 -5.16
CA LEU A 57 -8.01 18.63 -4.99
C LEU A 57 -8.47 18.06 -6.32
N THR A 58 -8.26 16.75 -6.51
CA THR A 58 -8.58 16.00 -7.73
C THR A 58 -9.15 14.62 -7.40
N THR A 59 -9.40 13.82 -8.43
CA THR A 59 -9.90 12.46 -8.30
C THR A 59 -8.76 11.48 -7.99
N ASP A 60 -9.00 10.56 -7.06
CA ASP A 60 -8.06 9.51 -6.64
C ASP A 60 -7.95 8.34 -7.64
N ARG A 61 -7.32 7.25 -7.21
CA ARG A 61 -7.18 5.99 -7.98
C ARG A 61 -8.45 5.16 -8.10
N PHE A 62 -9.45 5.42 -7.28
CA PHE A 62 -10.75 4.74 -7.29
C PHE A 62 -11.85 5.53 -8.01
N GLY A 63 -11.54 6.73 -8.49
CA GLY A 63 -12.53 7.60 -9.10
C GLY A 63 -13.30 8.48 -8.09
N VAL A 64 -12.89 8.50 -6.82
CA VAL A 64 -13.48 9.33 -5.76
C VAL A 64 -12.99 10.77 -5.93
N PRO A 65 -13.91 11.74 -6.08
CA PRO A 65 -13.53 13.14 -6.24
C PRO A 65 -13.03 13.76 -4.93
N CYS A 66 -12.07 14.67 -5.03
CA CYS A 66 -11.47 15.38 -3.89
C CYS A 66 -10.79 14.46 -2.87
N SER A 67 -10.18 13.38 -3.36
CA SER A 67 -9.46 12.38 -2.56
C SER A 67 -8.00 12.22 -3.02
N ALA A 68 -7.44 13.25 -3.66
CA ALA A 68 -6.03 13.34 -4.08
C ALA A 68 -5.69 14.81 -4.34
N TYR A 69 -4.41 15.17 -4.43
CA TYR A 69 -3.98 16.49 -4.91
C TYR A 69 -3.34 16.43 -6.30
N SER A 70 -3.69 17.40 -7.14
CA SER A 70 -3.08 17.68 -8.44
C SER A 70 -2.07 18.81 -8.30
N PHE A 71 -0.91 18.62 -8.92
CA PHE A 71 0.23 19.52 -8.95
C PHE A 71 0.56 19.85 -10.42
N ASP A 72 0.80 21.11 -10.73
CA ASP A 72 0.98 21.59 -12.10
C ASP A 72 2.42 21.48 -12.65
N GLY A 73 3.40 21.19 -11.79
CA GLY A 73 4.82 21.12 -12.12
C GLY A 73 5.54 22.47 -12.18
N ILE A 74 4.94 23.55 -11.68
CA ILE A 74 5.49 24.91 -11.74
C ILE A 74 5.80 25.45 -10.35
N ASP A 75 4.81 25.54 -9.46
CA ASP A 75 4.97 26.10 -8.11
C ASP A 75 4.06 25.44 -7.05
N ASP A 76 3.39 24.34 -7.40
CA ASP A 76 2.50 23.59 -6.51
C ASP A 76 3.25 22.66 -5.56
N TYR A 77 2.94 22.71 -4.27
CA TYR A 77 3.43 21.77 -3.25
C TYR A 77 2.56 21.76 -1.99
N ILE A 78 2.77 20.78 -1.13
CA ILE A 78 2.25 20.77 0.25
C ILE A 78 3.46 20.77 1.18
N SER A 79 3.48 21.68 2.16
CA SER A 79 4.53 21.73 3.19
C SER A 79 3.97 21.29 4.54
N VAL A 80 4.77 20.51 5.26
CA VAL A 80 4.53 20.11 6.63
C VAL A 80 5.69 20.65 7.46
N ASP A 81 5.37 21.51 8.42
CA ASP A 81 6.35 22.19 9.27
C ASP A 81 7.36 21.21 9.87
N TYR A 82 8.61 21.66 10.00
CA TYR A 82 9.66 20.89 10.67
C TYR A 82 9.19 20.27 11.99
N MET A 83 9.40 18.96 12.11
CA MET A 83 9.25 18.20 13.35
C MET A 83 10.43 17.24 13.55
N ALA A 84 10.80 17.01 14.81
CA ALA A 84 11.81 16.02 15.16
C ALA A 84 11.37 14.57 14.83
N ALA A 85 10.05 14.32 14.76
CA ALA A 85 9.48 13.02 14.41
C ALA A 85 9.89 12.52 13.02
N PHE A 86 10.27 13.42 12.10
CA PHE A 86 10.75 13.06 10.77
C PHE A 86 12.27 12.77 10.71
N GLN A 87 13.00 12.86 11.83
CA GLN A 87 14.44 12.50 11.89
C GLN A 87 14.57 10.97 11.97
N LEU A 88 14.47 10.33 10.81
CA LEU A 88 14.26 8.89 10.71
C LEU A 88 15.50 8.16 10.18
N PRO A 89 16.33 7.54 11.04
CA PRO A 89 17.39 6.65 10.56
C PRO A 89 16.81 5.35 9.99
N VAL A 90 15.65 4.92 10.49
CA VAL A 90 14.84 3.80 9.99
C VAL A 90 13.53 4.40 9.52
N PHE A 91 13.12 4.10 8.29
CA PHE A 91 11.94 4.72 7.73
C PHE A 91 11.24 3.85 6.69
N THR A 92 9.95 4.15 6.48
CA THR A 92 9.28 3.86 5.23
C THR A 92 8.56 5.11 4.75
N VAL A 93 8.69 5.43 3.46
CA VAL A 93 7.93 6.49 2.80
C VAL A 93 7.16 5.85 1.65
N SER A 94 5.87 6.13 1.59
CA SER A 94 4.96 5.57 0.59
C SER A 94 4.06 6.66 0.02
N ALA A 95 3.78 6.58 -1.28
CA ALA A 95 2.80 7.43 -1.94
C ALA A 95 2.25 6.75 -3.19
N TRP A 96 0.98 6.97 -3.49
CA TRP A 96 0.45 6.76 -4.83
C TRP A 96 0.73 7.99 -5.68
N VAL A 97 1.24 7.79 -6.89
CA VAL A 97 1.58 8.87 -7.83
C VAL A 97 0.96 8.61 -9.20
N ARG A 98 0.54 9.68 -9.86
CA ARG A 98 0.08 9.67 -11.26
C ARG A 98 0.74 10.80 -12.04
N PRO A 99 1.94 10.59 -12.59
CA PRO A 99 2.68 11.62 -13.30
C PRO A 99 1.93 12.10 -14.55
N ALA A 100 2.01 13.39 -14.85
CA ALA A 100 1.49 13.99 -16.08
C ALA A 100 2.57 14.20 -17.16
N VAL A 101 3.84 13.96 -16.82
CA VAL A 101 4.98 14.07 -17.73
C VAL A 101 5.82 12.80 -17.72
N ASP A 102 6.38 12.44 -18.89
CA ASP A 102 7.27 11.29 -19.04
C ASP A 102 8.71 11.71 -18.72
N VAL A 103 9.22 11.30 -17.56
CA VAL A 103 10.62 11.56 -17.18
C VAL A 103 11.59 10.50 -17.70
N SER A 104 11.09 9.42 -18.31
CA SER A 104 11.93 8.45 -19.01
C SER A 104 12.36 8.93 -20.40
N ASP A 105 11.63 9.89 -20.98
CA ASP A 105 11.97 10.51 -22.27
C ASP A 105 13.38 11.11 -22.22
N PRO A 106 14.30 10.71 -23.13
CA PRO A 106 15.68 11.21 -23.15
C PRO A 106 15.81 12.70 -23.50
N THR A 107 14.70 13.39 -23.76
CA THR A 107 14.64 14.85 -23.92
C THR A 107 14.12 15.56 -22.67
N SER A 108 13.58 14.82 -21.70
CA SER A 108 13.14 15.35 -20.42
C SER A 108 14.33 15.57 -19.49
N THR A 109 14.37 16.73 -18.84
CA THR A 109 15.35 17.03 -17.79
C THR A 109 14.69 17.25 -16.43
N SER A 110 13.38 17.00 -16.36
CA SER A 110 12.58 17.24 -15.17
C SER A 110 12.82 16.15 -14.13
N VAL A 111 13.23 16.55 -12.94
CA VAL A 111 13.16 15.71 -11.74
C VAL A 111 11.78 15.93 -11.12
N ILE A 112 11.11 14.84 -10.76
CA ILE A 112 9.82 14.89 -10.09
C ILE A 112 10.00 14.49 -8.64
N SER A 113 9.70 15.41 -7.71
CA SER A 113 9.76 15.17 -6.28
C SER A 113 8.44 14.61 -5.76
N VAL A 114 8.46 13.47 -5.07
CA VAL A 114 7.24 12.87 -4.52
C VAL A 114 7.06 13.30 -3.07
N VAL A 115 7.98 12.87 -2.20
CA VAL A 115 8.04 13.27 -0.79
C VAL A 115 9.51 13.53 -0.46
N THR A 116 9.82 14.73 0.00
CA THR A 116 11.20 15.13 0.28
C THR A 116 11.33 15.83 1.61
N ARG A 117 12.48 15.64 2.24
CA ARG A 117 12.94 16.45 3.36
C ARG A 117 14.34 16.94 3.05
N GLY A 118 14.38 18.18 2.58
CA GLY A 118 15.55 18.75 1.89
C GLY A 118 16.69 19.23 2.79
N GLU A 119 17.62 19.93 2.16
CA GLU A 119 18.89 20.37 2.74
C GLU A 119 18.73 21.62 3.61
N ASP A 120 19.24 21.56 4.84
CA ASP A 120 19.39 22.74 5.69
C ASP A 120 20.66 23.53 5.33
N PHE A 121 20.52 24.85 5.14
CA PHE A 121 21.61 25.80 4.91
C PHE A 121 22.67 25.81 6.01
N ALA A 122 22.30 25.47 7.25
CA ALA A 122 23.22 25.49 8.38
C ALA A 122 24.05 24.22 8.50
N THR A 123 23.59 23.10 7.93
CA THR A 123 24.26 21.79 8.08
C THR A 123 24.60 21.11 6.76
N ASP A 124 24.08 21.60 5.63
CA ASP A 124 24.23 21.06 4.26
C ASP A 124 23.85 19.57 4.20
N ARG A 125 22.66 19.24 4.77
CA ARG A 125 22.24 17.85 4.99
C ARG A 125 20.78 17.58 4.62
N ALA A 126 20.57 16.69 3.65
CA ALA A 126 19.28 16.10 3.28
C ALA A 126 18.99 14.84 4.10
N SER A 127 17.78 14.72 4.65
CA SER A 127 17.40 13.53 5.43
C SER A 127 16.90 12.39 4.55
N PHE A 128 15.90 12.63 3.69
CA PHE A 128 15.49 11.65 2.68
C PHE A 128 14.66 12.32 1.60
N LEU A 129 14.80 11.84 0.36
CA LEU A 129 13.98 12.23 -0.77
C LEU A 129 13.55 10.97 -1.51
N LEU A 130 12.25 10.82 -1.74
CA LEU A 130 11.70 9.92 -2.74
C LEU A 130 11.37 10.75 -3.98
N ILE A 131 12.11 10.49 -5.08
CA ILE A 131 11.99 11.22 -6.34
C ILE A 131 11.92 10.26 -7.52
N VAL A 132 11.57 10.79 -8.69
CA VAL A 132 11.81 10.14 -9.98
C VAL A 132 12.79 11.00 -10.78
N ALA A 133 14.01 10.49 -10.95
CA ALA A 133 15.07 11.15 -11.69
C ALA A 133 14.93 10.88 -13.21
N PRO A 134 15.24 11.87 -14.07
CA PRO A 134 15.11 11.69 -15.51
C PRO A 134 16.20 10.78 -16.06
N SER A 135 15.92 10.09 -17.17
CA SER A 135 16.87 9.17 -17.82
C SER A 135 18.16 9.84 -18.31
N THR A 136 18.13 11.17 -18.47
CA THR A 136 19.27 11.99 -18.87
C THR A 136 20.20 12.38 -17.72
N SER A 137 19.77 12.19 -16.48
CA SER A 137 20.58 12.53 -15.30
C SER A 137 21.81 11.63 -15.22
N THR A 138 22.95 12.22 -14.86
CA THR A 138 24.21 11.48 -14.67
C THR A 138 24.39 10.96 -13.25
N LEU A 139 23.49 11.32 -12.33
CA LEU A 139 23.60 11.02 -10.89
C LEU A 139 22.66 9.88 -10.46
N ALA A 140 21.46 9.82 -11.05
CA ALA A 140 20.44 8.83 -10.75
C ALA A 140 19.46 8.72 -11.92
N ASN A 141 18.75 7.61 -12.00
CA ASN A 141 17.81 7.30 -13.08
C ASN A 141 16.55 6.66 -12.46
N GLY A 142 15.35 7.03 -12.91
CA GLY A 142 14.07 6.46 -12.46
C GLY A 142 13.76 6.68 -10.99
N VAL A 143 12.95 5.79 -10.38
CA VAL A 143 12.57 5.90 -8.96
C VAL A 143 13.84 5.83 -8.10
N THR A 144 14.06 6.88 -7.31
CA THR A 144 15.31 7.11 -6.59
C THR A 144 15.05 7.52 -5.16
N VAL A 145 15.83 6.96 -4.24
CA VAL A 145 16.01 7.47 -2.88
C VAL A 145 17.33 8.21 -2.80
N LEU A 146 17.26 9.47 -2.35
CA LEU A 146 18.43 10.30 -2.05
C LEU A 146 18.46 10.64 -0.56
N TYR A 147 19.64 10.64 0.04
CA TYR A 147 19.90 11.34 1.30
C TYR A 147 21.39 11.60 1.46
N GLU A 148 21.74 12.47 2.41
CA GLU A 148 23.14 12.65 2.81
C GLU A 148 23.42 11.83 4.07
N ASP A 149 24.61 11.21 4.13
CA ASP A 149 25.05 10.50 5.33
C ASP A 149 25.56 11.47 6.41
N TYR A 150 25.93 10.93 7.58
CA TYR A 150 26.52 11.71 8.67
C TYR A 150 27.76 12.55 8.27
N TYR A 151 28.41 12.25 7.14
CA TYR A 151 29.65 12.87 6.67
C TYR A 151 29.44 13.80 5.45
N ASP A 152 28.22 14.28 5.18
CA ASP A 152 27.85 15.07 3.97
C ASP A 152 28.18 14.34 2.67
N ARG A 153 27.94 13.02 2.62
CA ARG A 153 28.06 12.29 1.36
C ARG A 153 26.68 12.00 0.83
N GLU A 154 26.35 12.65 -0.28
CA GLU A 154 25.19 12.32 -1.09
C GLU A 154 25.19 10.83 -1.44
N GLN A 155 24.10 10.14 -1.07
CA GLN A 155 23.82 8.76 -1.42
C GLN A 155 22.67 8.74 -2.42
N TYR A 156 22.89 8.07 -3.55
CA TYR A 156 21.88 7.87 -4.59
C TYR A 156 21.58 6.38 -4.71
N TYR A 157 20.32 6.02 -4.54
CA TYR A 157 19.83 4.65 -4.68
C TYR A 157 18.70 4.66 -5.71
N ASP A 158 19.07 4.39 -6.96
CA ASP A 158 18.22 4.59 -8.11
C ASP A 158 17.83 3.27 -8.79
N THR A 159 16.79 3.33 -9.61
CA THR A 159 16.25 2.17 -10.32
C THR A 159 15.98 2.55 -11.76
N ASN A 160 16.18 1.65 -12.73
CA ASN A 160 15.82 1.97 -14.12
C ASN A 160 14.31 1.84 -14.40
N ILE A 161 13.47 2.04 -13.38
CA ILE A 161 12.02 1.88 -13.42
C ILE A 161 11.35 3.24 -13.30
N TYR A 162 10.29 3.43 -14.10
CA TYR A 162 9.58 4.68 -14.25
C TYR A 162 8.07 4.46 -14.11
N PRO A 163 7.37 5.27 -13.29
CA PRO A 163 5.91 5.27 -13.30
C PRO A 163 5.39 5.72 -14.67
N GLN A 164 4.31 5.09 -15.14
CA GLN A 164 3.73 5.41 -16.44
C GLN A 164 2.91 6.70 -16.39
N VAL A 165 3.03 7.53 -17.43
CA VAL A 165 2.26 8.78 -17.53
C VAL A 165 0.77 8.50 -17.51
N GLY A 166 0.06 9.21 -16.64
CA GLY A 166 -1.39 9.15 -16.50
C GLY A 166 -1.91 7.91 -15.79
N GLN A 167 -1.05 7.00 -15.32
CA GLN A 167 -1.41 5.82 -14.54
C GLN A 167 -1.03 6.01 -13.07
N TRP A 168 -1.89 5.53 -12.17
CA TRP A 168 -1.55 5.46 -10.75
C TRP A 168 -0.52 4.35 -10.53
N THR A 169 0.56 4.69 -9.83
CA THR A 169 1.63 3.77 -9.42
C THR A 169 1.91 3.97 -7.94
N HIS A 170 2.00 2.88 -7.18
CA HIS A 170 2.36 2.92 -5.77
C HIS A 170 3.88 2.86 -5.63
N LEU A 171 4.50 3.87 -5.03
CA LEU A 171 5.93 3.90 -4.77
C LEU A 171 6.19 3.79 -3.28
N VAL A 172 7.14 2.92 -2.91
CA VAL A 172 7.57 2.74 -1.52
C VAL A 172 9.09 2.67 -1.43
N ALA A 173 9.65 3.40 -0.47
CA ALA A 173 11.04 3.27 -0.05
C ALA A 173 11.09 2.90 1.44
N SER A 174 11.72 1.77 1.77
CA SER A 174 11.80 1.23 3.13
C SER A 174 13.26 0.95 3.50
N ARG A 175 13.74 1.53 4.60
CA ARG A 175 15.09 1.30 5.15
C ARG A 175 14.99 0.74 6.56
N ASP A 176 15.60 -0.42 6.80
CA ASP A 176 15.63 -1.06 8.12
C ASP A 176 16.79 -0.58 9.02
N ALA A 177 16.83 -1.10 10.25
CA ALA A 177 17.86 -0.75 11.24
C ALA A 177 19.25 -1.34 10.93
N ASP A 178 19.33 -2.36 10.08
CA ASP A 178 20.59 -2.94 9.60
C ASP A 178 21.12 -2.21 8.36
N GLY A 179 20.37 -1.23 7.85
CA GLY A 179 20.70 -0.41 6.70
C GLY A 179 20.31 -1.03 5.36
N VAL A 180 19.45 -2.06 5.34
CA VAL A 180 18.88 -2.58 4.11
C VAL A 180 17.85 -1.58 3.60
N LEU A 181 18.11 -1.00 2.44
CA LEU A 181 17.16 -0.14 1.72
C LEU A 181 16.50 -0.94 0.60
N SER A 182 15.18 -0.93 0.55
CA SER A 182 14.37 -1.57 -0.49
C SER A 182 13.42 -0.55 -1.12
N ILE A 183 13.33 -0.55 -2.45
CA ILE A 183 12.40 0.29 -3.22
C ILE A 183 11.40 -0.61 -3.94
N TYR A 184 10.13 -0.25 -3.88
CA TYR A 184 9.02 -1.00 -4.48
C TYR A 184 8.19 -0.12 -5.42
N SER A 185 7.64 -0.76 -6.45
CA SER A 185 6.64 -0.18 -7.36
C SER A 185 5.47 -1.15 -7.50
N ASP A 186 4.26 -0.68 -7.22
CA ASP A 186 3.02 -1.49 -7.23
C ASP A 186 3.17 -2.79 -6.40
N GLY A 187 3.79 -2.68 -5.24
CA GLY A 187 4.10 -3.82 -4.36
C GLY A 187 5.35 -4.61 -4.73
N PHE A 188 5.84 -4.53 -5.97
CA PHE A 188 6.99 -5.33 -6.42
C PHE A 188 8.32 -4.69 -6.04
N LEU A 189 9.26 -5.47 -5.51
CA LEU A 189 10.63 -5.01 -5.23
C LEU A 189 11.36 -4.68 -6.54
N ILE A 190 11.79 -3.43 -6.70
CA ILE A 190 12.48 -2.92 -7.89
C ILE A 190 13.93 -2.51 -7.64
N GLY A 191 14.35 -2.40 -6.38
CA GLY A 191 15.74 -2.12 -6.00
C GLY A 191 16.01 -2.50 -4.55
N GLN A 192 17.22 -3.02 -4.27
CA GLN A 192 17.63 -3.37 -2.92
C GLN A 192 19.14 -3.15 -2.71
N TRP A 193 19.49 -2.52 -1.59
CA TRP A 193 20.85 -2.29 -1.15
C TRP A 193 21.01 -2.82 0.27
N LEU A 194 21.87 -3.81 0.45
CA LEU A 194 22.00 -4.56 1.70
C LEU A 194 22.74 -3.81 2.80
N THR A 195 23.39 -2.70 2.48
CA THR A 195 24.18 -1.94 3.45
C THR A 195 24.26 -0.49 2.99
N THR A 196 23.46 0.35 3.62
CA THR A 196 23.42 1.79 3.35
C THR A 196 23.81 2.55 4.61
N PRO A 197 24.54 3.69 4.52
CA PRO A 197 24.84 4.52 5.69
C PRO A 197 23.57 5.08 6.33
N ASP A 198 23.65 5.47 7.60
CA ASP A 198 22.54 6.16 8.23
C ASP A 198 22.34 7.55 7.60
N PRO A 199 21.09 7.92 7.27
CA PRO A 199 20.77 9.27 6.83
C PRO A 199 21.10 10.31 7.90
N ALA A 200 21.44 11.51 7.46
CA ALA A 200 21.68 12.63 8.34
C ALA A 200 20.44 12.96 9.17
N SER A 201 20.63 13.03 10.50
CA SER A 201 19.56 13.27 11.48
C SER A 201 19.35 14.75 11.80
N ASN A 202 20.12 15.65 11.21
CA ASN A 202 20.14 17.08 11.52
C ASN A 202 19.63 17.98 10.39
N SER A 203 18.72 17.50 9.53
CA SER A 203 17.93 18.39 8.67
C SER A 203 16.83 19.06 9.48
N TYR A 204 16.75 20.39 9.37
CA TYR A 204 15.73 21.22 10.03
C TYR A 204 14.72 21.82 9.06
N GLN A 205 14.69 21.34 7.80
CA GLN A 205 13.69 21.78 6.83
C GLN A 205 12.35 21.07 7.02
N ASP A 206 11.33 21.76 6.51
CA ASP A 206 9.98 21.23 6.32
C ASP A 206 10.03 19.97 5.43
N LEU A 207 9.07 19.08 5.66
CA LEU A 207 8.78 18.02 4.72
C LEU A 207 7.92 18.60 3.59
N LEU A 208 8.29 18.31 2.35
CA LEU A 208 7.54 18.74 1.17
C LEU A 208 6.95 17.52 0.46
N ILE A 209 5.68 17.62 0.09
CA ILE A 209 5.02 16.70 -0.84
C ILE A 209 4.88 17.44 -2.16
N GLY A 210 5.38 16.83 -3.24
CA GLY A 210 5.33 17.39 -4.58
C GLY A 210 6.43 18.40 -4.92
N ALA A 211 7.43 18.63 -4.06
CA ALA A 211 8.55 19.52 -4.38
C ALA A 211 9.81 19.19 -3.56
N TYR A 212 10.89 19.93 -3.81
CA TYR A 212 12.19 19.81 -3.15
C TYR A 212 12.72 21.16 -2.67
N TRP A 213 13.36 21.19 -1.50
CA TRP A 213 14.06 22.37 -1.01
C TRP A 213 15.50 22.40 -1.56
N PHE A 214 15.77 23.26 -2.54
CA PHE A 214 17.07 23.37 -3.19
C PHE A 214 17.92 24.49 -2.60
N VAL A 215 19.18 24.18 -2.28
CA VAL A 215 20.14 25.12 -1.71
C VAL A 215 21.37 25.25 -2.61
N PRO A 216 21.38 26.21 -3.56
CA PRO A 216 22.59 26.44 -4.35
C PRO A 216 23.61 27.22 -3.52
N THR A 217 24.86 26.79 -3.43
CA THR A 217 25.94 27.64 -2.93
C THR A 217 26.45 28.56 -4.05
N PRO A 218 26.54 29.91 -3.87
CA PRO A 218 26.38 30.72 -2.65
C PRO A 218 25.04 31.51 -2.56
N ALA A 219 23.94 30.95 -3.05
CA ALA A 219 22.64 31.60 -3.20
C ALA A 219 21.63 31.21 -2.10
N THR A 220 20.50 31.92 -2.05
CA THR A 220 19.40 31.65 -1.11
C THR A 220 18.66 30.38 -1.49
N ALA A 221 18.24 29.60 -0.49
CA ALA A 221 17.40 28.42 -0.69
C ALA A 221 16.05 28.76 -1.36
N TYR A 222 15.55 27.85 -2.19
CA TYR A 222 14.24 27.96 -2.84
C TYR A 222 13.63 26.59 -3.13
N ILE A 223 12.32 26.55 -3.37
CA ILE A 223 11.61 25.31 -3.73
C ILE A 223 11.77 25.05 -5.24
N ALA A 224 12.10 23.80 -5.59
CA ALA A 224 12.34 23.35 -6.95
C ALA A 224 11.79 21.93 -7.19
N ASN A 225 12.00 21.40 -8.40
CA ASN A 225 11.65 20.03 -8.80
C ASN A 225 10.19 19.66 -8.51
N PHE A 226 9.28 20.57 -8.89
CA PHE A 226 7.86 20.44 -8.66
C PHE A 226 7.27 19.24 -9.40
N PHE A 227 6.41 18.49 -8.70
CA PHE A 227 5.69 17.36 -9.26
C PHE A 227 4.67 17.84 -10.28
N SER A 228 4.60 17.16 -11.42
CA SER A 228 3.51 17.36 -12.39
C SER A 228 2.67 16.10 -12.46
N GLY A 229 1.41 16.20 -12.03
CA GLY A 229 0.45 15.09 -11.98
C GLY A 229 -0.38 15.07 -10.69
N ALA A 230 -0.78 13.90 -10.23
CA ALA A 230 -1.47 13.74 -8.94
C ALA A 230 -0.67 12.89 -7.95
N ILE A 231 -0.81 13.18 -6.65
CA ILE A 231 -0.29 12.39 -5.52
C ILE A 231 -1.44 12.08 -4.57
N ASP A 232 -1.44 10.88 -4.02
CA ASP A 232 -2.43 10.39 -3.06
C ASP A 232 -1.83 9.43 -2.03
N ASP A 233 -2.55 9.19 -0.93
CA ASP A 233 -2.26 8.18 0.09
C ASP A 233 -0.79 8.21 0.53
N VAL A 234 -0.33 9.37 1.02
CA VAL A 234 1.06 9.54 1.47
C VAL A 234 1.21 9.01 2.90
N LEU A 235 2.10 8.05 3.12
CA LEU A 235 2.40 7.48 4.43
C LEU A 235 3.88 7.58 4.77
N ILE A 236 4.17 7.90 6.04
CA ILE A 236 5.52 7.92 6.58
C ILE A 236 5.55 7.11 7.86
N TYR A 237 6.50 6.18 7.94
CA TYR A 237 6.74 5.33 9.09
C TYR A 237 8.14 5.54 9.64
N ASN A 238 8.31 5.39 10.96
CA ASN A 238 9.62 5.33 11.62
C ASN A 238 10.19 3.90 11.74
N ARG A 239 9.65 2.98 10.93
CA ARG A 239 10.08 1.59 10.80
C ARG A 239 10.14 1.19 9.34
N ALA A 240 10.88 0.12 9.06
CA ALA A 240 10.74 -0.58 7.80
C ALA A 240 9.41 -1.34 7.77
N LEU A 241 8.69 -1.22 6.65
CA LEU A 241 7.59 -2.10 6.31
C LEU A 241 8.14 -3.42 5.75
N SER A 242 7.49 -4.54 6.10
CA SER A 242 7.77 -5.84 5.46
C SER A 242 7.24 -5.84 4.02
N PRO A 243 7.70 -6.75 3.14
CA PRO A 243 7.09 -6.90 1.81
C PRO A 243 5.56 -7.07 1.87
N GLY A 244 5.04 -7.79 2.87
CA GLY A 244 3.59 -7.97 3.06
C GLY A 244 2.81 -6.74 3.48
N ASP A 245 3.45 -5.84 4.25
CA ASP A 245 2.86 -4.53 4.56
C ASP A 245 2.74 -3.65 3.29
N ILE A 246 3.53 -3.92 2.24
CA ILE A 246 3.67 -3.08 1.04
C ILE A 246 2.82 -3.58 -0.13
N THR A 247 2.79 -4.89 -0.39
CA THR A 247 2.03 -5.48 -1.53
C THR A 247 0.53 -5.54 -1.30
N GLY A 248 0.08 -5.36 -0.05
CA GLY A 248 -1.21 -5.89 0.37
C GLY A 248 -1.16 -7.42 0.50
N PRO A 249 -2.27 -8.06 0.92
CA PRO A 249 -2.32 -9.49 1.10
C PRO A 249 -2.16 -10.23 -0.24
N ALA A 250 -1.36 -11.30 -0.24
CA ALA A 250 -1.33 -12.27 -1.33
C ALA A 250 -2.71 -12.93 -1.48
N ILE A 251 -3.25 -12.96 -2.71
CA ILE A 251 -4.54 -13.64 -2.96
C ILE A 251 -4.28 -15.15 -3.00
N VAL A 252 -4.96 -15.88 -2.13
CA VAL A 252 -4.84 -17.34 -2.01
C VAL A 252 -6.17 -18.05 -2.28
N PRO A 253 -6.14 -19.24 -2.88
CA PRO A 253 -7.30 -20.12 -2.93
C PRO A 253 -7.76 -20.50 -1.52
N VAL A 254 -9.06 -20.30 -1.27
CA VAL A 254 -9.75 -20.72 -0.06
C VAL A 254 -11.01 -21.48 -0.45
N ASP A 255 -11.32 -22.55 0.28
CA ASP A 255 -12.51 -23.38 0.11
C ASP A 255 -13.15 -23.62 1.49
N ILE A 256 -14.43 -23.29 1.66
CA ILE A 256 -15.15 -23.32 2.94
C ILE A 256 -16.24 -24.39 2.89
N ASP A 257 -16.13 -25.34 3.83
CA ASP A 257 -17.01 -26.49 3.95
C ASP A 257 -17.79 -26.51 5.28
N PRO A 258 -19.07 -26.91 5.26
CA PRO A 258 -19.83 -27.36 4.08
C PRO A 258 -20.38 -26.21 3.22
N ASP A 259 -20.48 -26.45 1.92
CA ASP A 259 -21.37 -25.72 1.00
C ASP A 259 -22.60 -26.60 0.65
N PRO A 260 -23.83 -26.30 1.15
CA PRO A 260 -24.25 -25.08 1.85
C PRO A 260 -24.17 -25.15 3.40
N LEU A 261 -24.17 -23.97 4.04
CA LEU A 261 -24.37 -23.80 5.48
C LEU A 261 -25.88 -23.70 5.82
N TYR A 262 -26.35 -24.67 6.60
CA TYR A 262 -27.71 -24.68 7.15
C TYR A 262 -27.77 -23.92 8.49
N MET A 263 -28.67 -22.95 8.60
CA MET A 263 -28.80 -22.06 9.76
C MET A 263 -29.30 -22.78 11.02
N ASP A 264 -30.05 -23.87 10.86
CA ASP A 264 -30.51 -24.70 12.00
C ASP A 264 -29.49 -25.77 12.43
N SER A 265 -28.37 -25.90 11.72
CA SER A 265 -27.46 -27.02 11.87
C SER A 265 -26.86 -27.12 13.28
N LYS A 266 -26.67 -28.36 13.74
CA LYS A 266 -26.06 -28.67 15.05
C LYS A 266 -24.61 -29.09 14.96
N GLY A 267 -24.01 -29.02 13.78
CA GLY A 267 -22.57 -29.21 13.63
C GLY A 267 -21.80 -28.11 14.36
N GLN A 268 -20.63 -28.46 14.87
CA GLN A 268 -19.81 -27.53 15.65
C GLN A 268 -18.90 -26.65 14.78
N TRP A 269 -18.47 -27.18 13.63
CA TRP A 269 -17.37 -26.59 12.87
C TRP A 269 -17.78 -26.23 11.45
N ILE A 270 -17.28 -25.09 10.99
CA ILE A 270 -17.03 -24.81 9.57
C ILE A 270 -15.54 -25.03 9.34
N THR A 271 -15.19 -25.70 8.25
CA THR A 271 -13.80 -25.98 7.89
C THR A 271 -13.42 -25.09 6.72
N CYS A 272 -12.25 -24.48 6.78
CA CYS A 272 -11.69 -23.70 5.68
C CYS A 272 -10.36 -24.34 5.29
N TYR A 273 -10.21 -24.62 4.00
CA TYR A 273 -8.98 -25.07 3.39
C TYR A 273 -8.29 -23.86 2.78
N ILE A 274 -7.02 -23.66 3.13
CA ILE A 274 -6.22 -22.50 2.70
C ILE A 274 -4.99 -23.05 1.96
N GLU A 275 -4.88 -22.76 0.68
CA GLU A 275 -3.66 -23.01 -0.07
C GLU A 275 -2.66 -21.87 0.22
N PRO A 276 -1.40 -22.15 0.59
CA PRO A 276 -0.42 -21.09 0.83
C PRO A 276 -0.13 -20.32 -0.48
N PRO A 277 0.35 -19.06 -0.39
CA PRO A 277 0.79 -18.31 -1.56
C PRO A 277 1.80 -19.08 -2.42
N GLU A 278 1.83 -18.79 -3.72
CA GLU A 278 2.71 -19.51 -4.66
C GLU A 278 4.18 -19.44 -4.21
N GLY A 279 4.79 -20.62 -4.03
CA GLY A 279 6.19 -20.75 -3.59
C GLY A 279 6.40 -20.77 -2.08
N CYS A 280 5.34 -20.59 -1.28
CA CYS A 280 5.39 -20.69 0.18
C CYS A 280 5.04 -22.10 0.68
N ASN A 281 5.57 -22.46 1.84
CA ASN A 281 5.22 -23.71 2.49
C ASN A 281 4.04 -23.49 3.45
N VAL A 282 3.12 -24.45 3.54
CA VAL A 282 1.97 -24.39 4.47
C VAL A 282 2.38 -24.18 5.94
N SER A 283 3.57 -24.67 6.34
CA SER A 283 4.11 -24.47 7.68
C SER A 283 4.57 -23.03 7.97
N GLU A 284 4.64 -22.18 6.95
CA GLU A 284 4.94 -20.76 7.08
C GLU A 284 3.70 -19.95 7.46
N ILE A 285 2.48 -20.50 7.34
CA ILE A 285 1.28 -19.79 7.79
C ILE A 285 1.27 -19.69 9.31
N ASP A 286 1.19 -18.47 9.83
CA ASP A 286 0.94 -18.19 11.24
C ASP A 286 -0.55 -18.42 11.53
N VAL A 287 -0.88 -19.61 12.04
CA VAL A 287 -2.26 -20.03 12.33
C VAL A 287 -2.98 -19.07 13.27
N ASP A 288 -2.28 -18.50 14.25
CA ASP A 288 -2.88 -17.60 15.24
C ASP A 288 -3.29 -16.25 14.63
N SER A 289 -2.76 -15.93 13.44
CA SER A 289 -3.14 -14.73 12.69
C SER A 289 -4.35 -14.93 11.77
N VAL A 290 -4.80 -16.18 11.58
CA VAL A 290 -5.85 -16.50 10.62
C VAL A 290 -7.22 -16.11 11.17
N LEU A 291 -7.94 -15.29 10.41
CA LEU A 291 -9.27 -14.79 10.76
C LEU A 291 -10.23 -14.93 9.59
N MET A 292 -11.44 -15.43 9.86
CA MET A 292 -12.56 -15.33 8.93
C MET A 292 -13.33 -14.04 9.21
N GLU A 293 -13.62 -13.27 8.17
CA GLU A 293 -14.32 -11.98 8.23
C GLU A 293 -13.63 -10.96 9.16
N GLY A 294 -12.32 -11.13 9.39
CA GLY A 294 -11.53 -10.31 10.31
C GLY A 294 -11.93 -10.42 11.78
N LEU A 295 -12.81 -11.36 12.15
CA LEU A 295 -13.41 -11.45 13.49
C LEU A 295 -13.38 -12.85 14.08
N LEU A 296 -13.62 -13.88 13.26
CA LEU A 296 -13.77 -15.26 13.72
C LEU A 296 -12.39 -15.91 13.81
N GLU A 297 -12.02 -16.34 15.02
CA GLU A 297 -10.72 -16.95 15.30
C GLU A 297 -10.72 -18.47 15.04
N VAL A 298 -9.58 -18.97 14.59
CA VAL A 298 -9.35 -20.41 14.41
C VAL A 298 -9.44 -21.16 15.74
N GLN A 299 -10.29 -22.17 15.78
CA GLN A 299 -10.48 -23.04 16.96
C GLN A 299 -9.58 -24.27 16.89
N HIS A 300 -9.34 -24.80 15.69
CA HIS A 300 -8.45 -25.94 15.44
C HIS A 300 -7.78 -25.81 14.07
N SER A 301 -6.56 -26.34 13.94
CA SER A 301 -5.84 -26.40 12.67
C SER A 301 -5.14 -27.74 12.45
N PHE A 302 -5.03 -28.14 11.18
CA PHE A 302 -4.35 -29.34 10.73
C PHE A 302 -3.74 -29.07 9.35
N VAL A 303 -2.63 -29.74 9.03
CA VAL A 303 -2.06 -29.71 7.67
C VAL A 303 -2.47 -30.98 6.93
N GLU A 304 -3.09 -30.83 5.77
CA GLU A 304 -3.43 -31.92 4.86
C GLU A 304 -2.69 -31.74 3.53
N GLY A 305 -1.57 -32.46 3.37
CA GLY A 305 -0.69 -32.28 2.21
C GLY A 305 -0.05 -30.88 2.23
N ASP A 306 -0.29 -30.11 1.18
CA ASP A 306 0.23 -28.73 1.01
C ASP A 306 -0.83 -27.67 1.38
N VAL A 307 -1.94 -28.07 2.03
CA VAL A 307 -3.06 -27.20 2.39
C VAL A 307 -3.20 -27.10 3.91
N LEU A 308 -3.47 -25.89 4.40
CA LEU A 308 -3.82 -25.67 5.79
C LEU A 308 -5.34 -25.81 5.95
N MET A 309 -5.77 -26.75 6.78
CA MET A 309 -7.15 -26.83 7.22
C MET A 309 -7.31 -26.11 8.55
N VAL A 310 -8.20 -25.14 8.61
CA VAL A 310 -8.59 -24.47 9.87
C VAL A 310 -10.08 -24.66 10.13
N LYS A 311 -10.47 -24.65 11.41
CA LYS A 311 -11.85 -24.77 11.84
C LYS A 311 -12.29 -23.53 12.60
N PHE A 312 -13.44 -23.00 12.21
CA PHE A 312 -14.13 -21.91 12.89
C PHE A 312 -15.39 -22.43 13.59
N ASP A 313 -15.78 -21.80 14.69
CA ASP A 313 -17.03 -22.15 15.37
C ASP A 313 -18.22 -21.80 14.48
N ARG A 314 -19.07 -22.81 14.22
CA ARG A 314 -20.21 -22.65 13.32
C ARG A 314 -21.25 -21.69 13.87
N GLN A 315 -21.49 -21.69 15.18
CA GLN A 315 -22.52 -20.83 15.79
C GLN A 315 -22.09 -19.36 15.75
N ASP A 316 -20.79 -19.09 15.89
CA ASP A 316 -20.26 -17.73 15.73
C ASP A 316 -20.41 -17.24 14.29
N LEU A 317 -20.16 -18.08 13.27
CA LEU A 317 -20.40 -17.71 11.87
C LEU A 317 -21.89 -17.48 11.57
N ILE A 318 -22.78 -18.35 12.07
CA ILE A 318 -24.24 -18.15 11.92
C ILE A 318 -24.65 -16.82 12.55
N ALA A 319 -24.18 -16.53 13.77
CA ALA A 319 -24.45 -15.27 14.45
C ALA A 319 -23.92 -14.06 13.66
N TYR A 320 -22.72 -14.18 13.07
CA TYR A 320 -22.17 -13.14 12.20
C TYR A 320 -23.06 -12.88 10.98
N ILE A 321 -23.48 -13.93 10.27
CA ILE A 321 -24.34 -13.82 9.08
C ILE A 321 -25.69 -13.19 9.42
N GLU A 322 -26.35 -13.65 10.48
CA GLU A 322 -27.68 -13.14 10.87
C GLU A 322 -27.63 -11.72 11.43
N VAL A 323 -26.67 -11.43 12.31
CA VAL A 323 -26.67 -10.20 13.11
C VAL A 323 -25.87 -9.09 12.45
N VAL A 324 -24.73 -9.43 11.85
CA VAL A 324 -23.80 -8.45 11.28
C VAL A 324 -24.11 -8.21 9.81
N LEU A 325 -24.25 -9.29 9.01
CA LEU A 325 -24.56 -9.15 7.59
C LEU A 325 -26.06 -8.95 7.33
N GLY A 326 -26.92 -9.43 8.23
CA GLY A 326 -28.37 -9.34 8.06
C GLY A 326 -28.90 -10.16 6.89
N ILE A 327 -28.19 -11.22 6.50
CA ILE A 327 -28.55 -12.12 5.40
C ILE A 327 -29.55 -13.15 5.92
N ALA A 328 -30.60 -13.40 5.13
CA ALA A 328 -31.64 -14.37 5.44
C ALA A 328 -31.68 -15.47 4.37
N PRO A 329 -31.88 -16.75 4.75
CA PRO A 329 -31.97 -17.83 3.76
C PRO A 329 -33.20 -17.71 2.84
N PRO A 330 -33.15 -18.22 1.59
CA PRO A 330 -31.96 -18.70 0.89
C PRO A 330 -31.19 -17.54 0.25
N ASP A 331 -29.88 -17.51 0.44
CA ASP A 331 -28.97 -16.53 -0.18
C ASP A 331 -27.57 -17.12 -0.33
N ASP A 332 -26.69 -16.44 -1.05
CA ASP A 332 -25.26 -16.77 -1.11
C ASP A 332 -24.46 -15.71 -0.34
N VAL A 333 -23.44 -16.13 0.40
CA VAL A 333 -22.53 -15.21 1.10
C VAL A 333 -21.10 -15.44 0.64
N THR A 334 -20.41 -14.35 0.29
CA THR A 334 -18.96 -14.36 0.10
C THR A 334 -18.30 -14.17 1.45
N LEU A 335 -17.49 -15.13 1.86
CA LEU A 335 -16.70 -15.08 3.09
C LEU A 335 -15.23 -14.91 2.73
N MET A 336 -14.56 -14.03 3.46
CA MET A 336 -13.15 -13.72 3.35
C MET A 336 -12.39 -14.35 4.52
N VAL A 337 -11.23 -14.93 4.21
CA VAL A 337 -10.28 -15.44 5.18
C VAL A 337 -8.96 -14.73 4.96
N THR A 338 -8.41 -14.19 6.04
CA THR A 338 -7.14 -13.46 6.04
C THR A 338 -6.15 -14.12 6.98
N GLY A 339 -4.87 -13.87 6.78
CA GLY A 339 -3.82 -14.31 7.70
C GLY A 339 -2.45 -13.75 7.33
N ARG A 340 -1.43 -14.23 8.02
CA ARG A 340 -0.03 -13.88 7.82
C ARG A 340 0.82 -15.13 7.66
N LEU A 341 1.91 -15.01 6.89
CA LEU A 341 3.04 -15.92 6.96
C LEU A 341 4.00 -15.50 8.08
N ALA A 342 4.90 -16.40 8.47
CA ALA A 342 5.89 -16.23 9.53
C ALA A 342 6.89 -15.10 9.25
N ASP A 343 7.08 -14.73 7.99
CA ASP A 343 7.89 -13.58 7.56
C ASP A 343 7.11 -12.25 7.54
N GLY A 344 5.82 -12.29 7.90
CA GLY A 344 4.92 -11.15 7.94
C GLY A 344 4.17 -10.88 6.62
N LEU A 345 4.31 -11.71 5.58
CA LEU A 345 3.51 -11.59 4.37
C LEU A 345 2.02 -11.80 4.68
N LEU A 346 1.18 -10.81 4.40
CA LEU A 346 -0.27 -10.95 4.53
C LEU A 346 -0.81 -11.84 3.40
N PHE A 347 -1.89 -12.57 3.64
CA PHE A 347 -2.69 -13.22 2.60
C PHE A 347 -4.18 -13.02 2.84
N GLU A 348 -4.96 -13.11 1.77
CA GLU A 348 -6.42 -13.13 1.80
C GLU A 348 -6.95 -14.10 0.74
N GLY A 349 -8.05 -14.76 1.04
CA GLY A 349 -8.80 -15.57 0.09
C GLY A 349 -10.28 -15.43 0.35
N THR A 350 -11.10 -15.63 -0.68
CA THR A 350 -12.55 -15.58 -0.56
C THR A 350 -13.17 -16.82 -1.12
N ASP A 351 -14.23 -17.29 -0.49
CA ASP A 351 -15.09 -18.35 -0.99
C ASP A 351 -16.56 -17.96 -0.86
N VAL A 352 -17.43 -18.57 -1.67
CA VAL A 352 -18.87 -18.31 -1.67
C VAL A 352 -19.59 -19.57 -1.21
N ILE A 353 -20.35 -19.46 -0.12
CA ILE A 353 -21.17 -20.57 0.39
C ILE A 353 -22.66 -20.22 0.30
N GLY A 354 -23.49 -21.24 0.04
CA GLY A 354 -24.94 -21.12 0.09
C GLY A 354 -25.45 -21.12 1.53
N ILE A 355 -26.45 -20.28 1.81
CA ILE A 355 -27.12 -20.16 3.12
C ILE A 355 -28.54 -20.70 3.01
N LEU A 356 -28.88 -21.73 3.81
CA LEU A 356 -30.18 -22.42 3.77
C LEU A 356 -30.83 -22.56 5.16
N ASP A 357 -32.16 -22.63 5.21
CA ASP A 357 -32.93 -22.68 6.48
C ASP A 357 -32.79 -24.01 7.24
N GLU A 358 -33.03 -25.15 6.59
CA GLU A 358 -33.12 -26.49 7.23
C GLU A 358 -32.36 -27.55 6.42
N GLU A 359 -31.65 -28.45 7.11
CA GLU A 359 -30.81 -29.54 6.57
C GLU A 359 -31.56 -30.72 5.93
#